data_AF-A0A6J6AWU0-F1
#
_entry.id   AF-A0A6J6AWU0-F1
#
_cell.length_a   1.000
_cell.length_b   1.000
_cell.length_c   1.000
_cell.angle_alpha   90.00
_cell.angle_beta   90.00
_cell.angle_gamma   90.00
#
_symmetry.space_group_name_H-M   'P 1'
#
loop_
_entity.id
_entity.type
_entity.pdbx_description
1 polymer ?
#
loop_
_entity_poly.entity_id
_entity_poly.type
_entity_poly.pdbx_seq_one_letter_code
_entity_poly.pdbx_strand_id
1 'polypeptide(L)'
;MSAWAPHPACARLWMEYTLGEKGADIWAQGGATPTLWVWLLKTARATSAAKGSIGTSKAVAEKATAEQTAAARAYLKTAWPAAVGTN
;
A
#
# COMPACT_ATOMS: atom_id res chain seq x y z
N MET A 1 13.93 0.08 -0.60
CA MET A 1 14.84 0.82 -1.50
C MET A 1 15.91 -0.15 -1.98
N SER A 2 16.29 -0.11 -3.26
CA SER A 2 17.36 -0.99 -3.78
C SER A 2 18.71 -0.63 -3.16
N ALA A 3 19.55 -1.63 -2.86
CA ALA A 3 20.93 -1.42 -2.40
C ALA A 3 21.79 -0.69 -3.44
N TRP A 4 21.40 -0.74 -4.71
CA TRP A 4 22.10 -0.13 -5.84
C TRP A 4 21.40 1.12 -6.37
N ALA A 5 20.59 1.80 -5.55
CA ALA A 5 19.97 3.05 -5.96
C ALA A 5 21.06 4.09 -6.28
N PRO A 6 21.07 4.71 -7.48
CA PRO A 6 22.12 5.66 -7.88
C PRO A 6 22.12 6.93 -7.02
N HIS A 7 21.00 7.24 -6.36
CA HIS A 7 20.84 8.39 -5.47
C HIS A 7 20.16 7.97 -4.16
N PRO A 8 20.88 7.31 -3.23
CA PRO A 8 20.26 6.71 -2.05
C PRO A 8 19.68 7.75 -1.07
N ALA A 9 20.36 8.90 -0.91
CA ALA A 9 19.84 9.98 -0.07
C ALA A 9 18.53 10.57 -0.64
N CYS A 10 18.48 10.85 -1.94
CA CYS A 10 17.27 11.35 -2.59
C CYS A 10 16.12 10.34 -2.52
N ALA A 11 16.42 9.06 -2.76
CA ALA A 11 15.44 8.00 -2.67
C ALA A 11 14.90 7.84 -1.23
N ARG A 12 15.73 8.04 -0.20
CA ARG A 12 15.26 8.07 1.18
C ARG A 12 14.29 9.23 1.43
N LEU A 13 14.65 10.46 1.04
CA LEU A 13 13.77 11.63 1.20
C LEU A 13 12.44 11.43 0.47
N TRP A 14 12.46 10.80 -0.71
CA TRP A 14 11.25 10.46 -1.44
C TRP A 14 10.36 9.46 -0.70
N MET A 15 10.96 8.42 -0.11
CA MET A 15 10.20 7.46 0.72
C MET A 15 9.60 8.14 1.95
N GLU A 16 10.34 9.04 2.62
CA GLU A 16 9.83 9.80 3.77
C GLU A 16 8.65 10.70 3.38
N TYR A 17 8.72 11.36 2.22
CA TYR A 17 7.61 12.16 1.69
C TYR A 17 6.38 11.32 1.36
N THR A 18 6.56 10.23 0.61
CA THR A 18 5.46 9.39 0.11
C THR A 18 4.76 8.60 1.21
N LEU A 19 5.48 8.22 2.27
CA LEU A 19 4.94 7.52 3.42
C LEU A 19 4.48 8.44 4.55
N GLY A 20 4.78 9.74 4.48
CA GLY A 20 4.29 10.76 5.40
C GLY A 20 2.83 11.15 5.15
N GLU A 21 2.30 12.08 5.96
CA GLU A 21 0.89 12.50 5.89
C GLU A 21 0.50 13.07 4.52
N LYS A 22 1.37 13.90 3.93
CA LYS A 22 1.10 14.51 2.62
C LYS A 22 1.06 13.46 1.50
N GLY A 23 1.99 12.51 1.52
CA GLY A 23 1.96 11.39 0.58
C GLY A 23 0.72 10.51 0.78
N ALA A 24 0.38 10.19 2.03
CA ALA A 24 -0.80 9.41 2.37
C ALA A 24 -2.09 10.06 1.85
N ASP A 25 -2.25 11.38 1.99
CA ASP A 25 -3.43 12.09 1.47
C ASP A 25 -3.49 12.04 -0.07
N ILE A 26 -2.37 12.20 -0.77
CA ILE A 26 -2.29 12.06 -2.24
C ILE A 26 -2.72 10.65 -2.68
N TRP A 27 -2.21 9.61 -2.02
CA TRP A 27 -2.60 8.22 -2.30
C TRP A 27 -4.09 7.98 -2.05
N ALA A 28 -4.63 8.55 -0.97
CA ALA A 28 -6.04 8.43 -0.62
C ALA A 28 -6.96 9.13 -1.62
N GLN A 29 -6.57 10.30 -2.14
CA GLN A 29 -7.30 10.96 -3.24
C GLN A 29 -7.28 10.12 -4.53
N GLY A 30 -6.21 9.34 -4.74
CA GLY A 30 -6.11 8.38 -5.85
C GLY A 30 -6.85 7.06 -5.64
N GLY A 31 -7.58 6.88 -4.55
CA GLY A 31 -8.35 5.66 -4.28
C GLY A 31 -7.63 4.57 -3.51
N ALA A 32 -6.38 4.79 -3.07
CA ALA A 32 -5.63 3.81 -2.28
C ALA A 32 -5.78 4.07 -0.77
N THR A 33 -5.84 3.03 0.07
CA THR A 33 -5.89 3.19 1.53
C THR A 33 -4.47 3.23 2.11
N PRO A 34 -3.91 4.40 2.48
CA PRO A 34 -2.56 4.48 3.03
C PRO A 34 -2.49 3.86 4.43
N THR A 35 -1.32 3.35 4.83
CA THR A 35 -1.12 2.78 6.18
C THR A 35 -1.48 3.75 7.31
N LEU A 36 -1.26 5.06 7.09
CA LEU A 36 -1.60 6.12 8.04
C LEU A 36 -3.11 6.45 8.10
N TRP A 37 -3.97 5.86 7.26
CA TRP A 37 -5.36 6.30 7.09
C TRP A 37 -6.16 6.32 8.39
N VAL A 38 -6.10 5.22 9.14
CA VAL A 38 -6.81 5.10 10.43
C VAL A 38 -6.36 6.18 11.41
N TRP A 39 -5.07 6.51 11.40
CA TRP A 39 -4.52 7.56 12.24
C TRP A 39 -4.95 8.96 11.77
N LEU A 40 -4.90 9.25 10.47
CA LEU A 40 -5.37 10.51 9.89
C LEU A 40 -6.86 10.76 10.15
N LEU A 41 -7.68 9.71 10.13
CA LEU A 41 -9.09 9.80 10.53
C LEU A 41 -9.25 10.07 12.03
N LYS A 42 -8.48 9.40 12.89
CA LYS A 42 -8.52 9.59 14.35
C LYS A 42 -8.07 10.99 14.77
N THR A 43 -7.11 11.58 14.07
CA THR A 43 -6.57 12.91 14.34
C THR A 43 -7.24 14.02 13.55
N ALA A 44 -8.31 13.71 12.81
CA ALA A 44 -9.07 14.64 11.96
C ALA A 44 -8.23 15.35 10.88
N ARG A 45 -7.13 14.74 10.43
CA ARG A 45 -6.22 15.27 9.40
C ARG A 45 -6.51 14.77 7.99
N ALA A 46 -7.33 13.74 7.84
CA ALA A 46 -7.78 13.25 6.54
C ALA A 46 -8.66 14.31 5.83
N THR A 47 -8.30 14.68 4.61
CA THR A 47 -9.04 15.68 3.81
C THR A 47 -10.41 15.17 3.36
N SER A 48 -11.32 16.10 3.01
CA SER A 48 -12.63 15.75 2.46
C SER A 48 -12.52 15.04 1.11
N ALA A 49 -11.56 15.43 0.26
CA ALA A 49 -11.30 14.79 -1.02
C ALA A 49 -10.87 13.33 -0.85
N ALA A 50 -9.90 13.06 0.04
CA ALA A 50 -9.48 11.71 0.37
C ALA A 50 -10.64 10.87 0.93
N LYS A 51 -11.42 11.43 1.87
CA LYS A 51 -12.62 10.74 2.41
C LYS A 51 -13.67 10.47 1.34
N GLY A 52 -13.85 11.36 0.38
CA GLY A 52 -14.76 11.16 -0.74
C GLY A 52 -14.32 10.03 -1.66
N SER A 53 -13.02 9.79 -1.80
CA SER A 53 -12.48 8.73 -2.67
C SER A 53 -12.49 7.35 -2.03
N ILE A 54 -12.09 7.23 -0.75
CA ILE A 54 -11.90 5.91 -0.10
C ILE A 54 -12.79 5.67 1.12
N GLY A 55 -13.58 6.66 1.53
CA GLY A 55 -14.46 6.59 2.69
C GLY A 55 -13.74 6.72 4.04
N THR A 56 -14.48 6.63 5.13
CA THR A 56 -13.97 6.87 6.50
C THR A 56 -13.81 5.59 7.32
N SER A 57 -13.65 4.44 6.65
CA SER A 57 -13.48 3.17 7.35
C SER A 57 -12.23 3.19 8.22
N LYS A 58 -12.39 2.75 9.48
CA LYS A 58 -11.29 2.53 10.42
C LYS A 58 -10.86 1.06 10.49
N ALA A 59 -11.45 0.21 9.64
CA ALA A 59 -11.08 -1.19 9.56
C ALA A 59 -9.71 -1.34 8.89
N VAL A 60 -8.83 -2.11 9.50
CA VAL A 60 -7.54 -2.48 8.92
C VAL A 60 -7.74 -3.76 8.12
N ALA A 61 -7.34 -3.76 6.85
CA ALA A 61 -7.41 -4.96 6.02
C ALA A 61 -6.54 -6.08 6.62
N GLU A 62 -7.05 -7.31 6.60
CA GLU A 62 -6.26 -8.46 7.02
C GLU A 62 -5.05 -8.64 6.09
N LYS A 63 -3.87 -8.81 6.69
CA LYS A 63 -2.64 -9.04 5.95
C LYS A 63 -2.27 -10.51 6.04
N ALA A 64 -1.99 -11.12 4.89
CA ALA A 64 -1.44 -12.47 4.85
C ALA A 64 -0.13 -12.56 5.65
N THR A 65 0.03 -13.65 6.40
CA THR A 65 1.29 -13.96 7.09
C THR A 65 2.38 -14.29 6.08
N ALA A 66 3.64 -14.31 6.54
CA ALA A 66 4.77 -14.66 5.68
C ALA A 66 4.64 -16.09 5.15
N GLU A 67 4.17 -17.01 6.00
CA GLU A 67 3.95 -18.43 5.71
C GLU A 67 2.82 -18.59 4.68
N GLN A 68 1.69 -17.92 4.89
CA GLN A 68 0.57 -17.91 3.93
C GLN A 68 1.02 -17.40 2.57
N THR A 69 1.79 -16.30 2.54
CA THR A 69 2.29 -15.73 1.30
C THR A 69 3.28 -16.68 0.60
N ALA A 70 4.15 -17.36 1.35
CA ALA A 70 5.09 -18.33 0.81
C ALA A 70 4.38 -19.54 0.21
N ALA A 71 3.43 -20.13 0.94
CA ALA A 71 2.62 -21.26 0.47
C ALA A 71 1.80 -20.89 -0.78
N ALA A 72 1.13 -19.74 -0.76
CA ALA A 72 0.36 -19.25 -1.90
C ALA A 72 1.23 -19.05 -3.15
N ARG A 73 2.42 -18.45 -3.01
CA ARG A 73 3.35 -18.28 -4.14
C ARG A 73 3.81 -19.61 -4.74
N ALA A 74 4.13 -20.60 -3.90
CA ALA A 74 4.55 -21.92 -4.36
C ALA A 74 3.43 -22.61 -5.16
N TYR A 75 2.19 -22.54 -4.66
CA TYR A 75 1.02 -23.10 -5.34
C TYR A 75 0.69 -22.37 -6.65
N LEU A 76 0.62 -21.03 -6.62
CA LEU A 76 0.22 -20.23 -7.79
C LEU A 76 1.20 -20.36 -8.96
N LYS A 77 2.49 -20.63 -8.69
CA LYS A 77 3.49 -20.85 -9.75
C LYS A 77 3.12 -21.98 -10.71
N THR A 78 2.42 -23.01 -10.23
CA THR A 78 2.02 -24.16 -11.05
C THR A 78 0.53 -24.13 -11.41
N ALA A 79 -0.33 -23.71 -10.47
CA ALA A 79 -1.77 -23.76 -10.64
C ALA A 79 -2.32 -22.61 -11.50
N TRP A 80 -1.70 -21.43 -11.46
CA TRP A 80 -2.25 -20.25 -12.15
C TRP A 80 -2.26 -20.38 -13.68
N PRO A 81 -1.18 -20.83 -14.35
CA PRO A 81 -1.21 -21.04 -15.80
C PRO A 81 -2.28 -22.04 -16.25
N ALA A 82 -2.55 -23.08 -15.44
CA ALA A 82 -3.61 -24.04 -15.72
C ALA A 82 -5.02 -23.44 -15.55
N ALA A 83 -5.19 -22.48 -14.63
CA ALA A 83 -6.48 -21.87 -14.34
C ALA A 83 -6.86 -20.77 -15.34
N VAL A 84 -5.91 -19.95 -15.80
CA VAL A 84 -6.19 -18.77 -16.65
C VAL A 84 -5.58 -18.85 -18.05
N GLY A 85 -4.86 -19.93 -18.37
CA GLY A 85 -4.09 -20.05 -19.59
C GLY A 85 -2.71 -19.38 -19.50
N THR A 86 -1.82 -19.75 -20.43
CA THR A 86 -0.55 -19.06 -20.64
C THR A 86 -0.74 -17.99 -21.70
N ASN A 87 -0.38 -16.73 -21.40
CA ASN A 87 -0.16 -15.71 -22.44
C ASN A 87 1.08 -16.04 -23.27
#